data_AF-A0ABD3B493-F1
#
_entry.id   AF-A0ABD3B493-F1
#
_cell.length_a   1.000
_cell.length_b   1.000
_cell.length_c   1.000
_cell.angle_alpha   90.00
_cell.angle_beta   90.00
_cell.angle_gamma   90.00
#
_symmetry.space_group_name_H-M   'P 1'
#
loop_
_entity.id
_entity.type
_entity.pdbx_description
1 polymer ?
#
loop_
_entity_poly.entity_id
_entity_poly.type
_entity_poly.pdbx_seq_one_letter_code
_entity_poly.pdbx_strand_id
1 'polypeptide(L)'
;MALDIATGMVYNHSQDIVHKDLKPDNILITEDFHMKVAEFGLACEEAQCNRLANGAVAGTVPFEDITPAEVAFAVLKKNMRPPVPEHCHPTMRALIEQCWSSKPKKRPEFWQIVQISEQFEA
;
A
#
# COMPACT_ATOMS: atom_id res chain seq x y z
N MET A 1 9.74 -3.22 9.16
CA MET A 1 8.25 -3.10 9.03
C MET A 1 7.80 -2.92 7.58
N ALA A 2 8.08 -1.80 6.91
CA ALA A 2 7.72 -1.63 5.49
C ALA A 2 8.43 -2.63 4.58
N LEU A 3 9.67 -3.03 4.93
CA LEU A 3 10.45 -4.04 4.23
C LEU A 3 9.76 -5.41 4.19
N ASP A 4 9.21 -5.88 5.32
CA ASP A 4 8.51 -7.16 5.40
C ASP A 4 7.31 -7.21 4.44
N ILE A 5 6.48 -6.15 4.44
CA ILE A 5 5.30 -6.05 3.59
C ILE A 5 5.72 -5.99 2.11
N ALA A 6 6.72 -5.17 1.78
CA ALA A 6 7.21 -5.04 0.42
C ALA A 6 7.79 -6.37 -0.09
N THR A 7 8.56 -7.07 0.74
CA THR A 7 9.11 -8.41 0.44
C THR A 7 8.00 -9.44 0.21
N GLY A 8 6.99 -9.47 1.07
CA GLY A 8 5.82 -10.34 0.90
C GLY A 8 5.06 -10.07 -0.41
N MET A 9 4.93 -8.81 -0.80
CA MET A 9 4.29 -8.43 -2.08
C MET A 9 5.15 -8.77 -3.30
N VAL A 10 6.48 -8.66 -3.22
CA VAL A 10 7.39 -9.18 -4.27
C VAL A 10 7.15 -10.67 -4.47
N TYR A 11 7.08 -11.44 -3.37
CA TYR A 11 6.80 -12.86 -3.44
C TYR A 11 5.44 -13.16 -4.10
N ASN A 12 4.36 -12.50 -3.67
CA ASN A 12 3.03 -12.69 -4.26
C ASN A 12 3.03 -12.44 -5.77
N HIS A 13 3.63 -11.33 -6.20
CA HIS A 13 3.71 -10.97 -7.61
C HIS A 13 4.57 -11.98 -8.40
N SER A 14 5.61 -12.58 -7.81
CA SER A 14 6.39 -13.65 -8.45
C SER A 14 5.60 -14.93 -8.69
N GLN A 15 4.49 -15.10 -7.97
CA GLN A 15 3.55 -16.21 -8.13
C GLN A 15 2.33 -15.82 -8.98
N ASP A 16 2.39 -14.69 -9.70
CA ASP A 16 1.28 -14.11 -10.47
C ASP A 16 0.02 -13.80 -9.63
N ILE A 17 0.20 -13.57 -8.32
CA ILE A 17 -0.87 -13.24 -7.38
C ILE A 17 -0.91 -11.74 -7.13
N VAL A 18 -2.03 -11.10 -7.46
CA VAL A 18 -2.32 -9.72 -7.05
C VAL A 18 -3.20 -9.74 -5.80
N HIS A 19 -2.72 -9.14 -4.70
CA HIS A 19 -3.44 -9.15 -3.41
C HIS A 19 -4.80 -8.43 -3.44
N LYS A 20 -4.89 -7.31 -4.16
CA LYS A 20 -6.08 -6.43 -4.34
C LYS A 20 -6.65 -5.74 -3.10
N ASP A 21 -6.37 -6.23 -1.90
CA ASP A 21 -6.83 -5.62 -0.64
C ASP A 21 -5.67 -5.35 0.33
N LEU A 22 -4.58 -4.76 -0.17
CA LEU A 22 -3.44 -4.46 0.70
C LEU A 22 -3.79 -3.29 1.62
N LYS A 23 -3.92 -3.59 2.91
CA LYS A 23 -4.29 -2.63 3.96
C LYS A 23 -3.74 -3.11 5.32
N PRO A 24 -3.56 -2.21 6.29
CA PRO A 24 -3.12 -2.56 7.64
C PRO A 24 -3.87 -3.72 8.33
N ASP A 25 -5.20 -3.83 8.20
CA ASP A 25 -5.97 -4.94 8.81
C ASP A 25 -5.57 -6.31 8.27
N ASN A 26 -5.02 -6.33 7.07
CA ASN A 26 -4.54 -7.53 6.39
C ASN A 26 -3.03 -7.74 6.62
N ILE A 27 -2.42 -7.02 7.57
CA ILE A 27 -1.03 -7.21 7.99
C ILE A 27 -1.03 -7.78 9.41
N LEU A 28 -0.54 -9.01 9.55
CA LEU A 28 -0.36 -9.67 10.83
C LEU A 28 1.03 -9.37 11.39
N ILE A 29 1.14 -9.24 12.70
CA ILE A 29 2.42 -9.06 13.41
C ILE A 29 2.70 -10.34 14.20
N THR A 30 3.88 -10.93 14.01
CA THR A 30 4.33 -12.09 14.79
C THR A 30 4.92 -11.67 16.13
N GLU A 31 5.15 -12.63 17.03
CA GLU A 31 5.79 -12.38 18.33
C GLU A 31 7.20 -11.76 18.18
N ASP A 32 7.93 -12.13 17.12
CA ASP A 32 9.25 -11.57 16.79
C ASP A 32 9.20 -10.19 16.08
N PHE A 33 8.07 -9.48 16.12
CA PHE A 33 7.86 -8.18 15.47
C PHE A 33 8.02 -8.15 13.94
N HIS A 34 7.96 -9.31 13.27
CA HIS A 34 7.87 -9.39 11.81
C HIS A 34 6.44 -9.23 11.32
N MET A 35 6.28 -8.55 10.18
CA MET A 35 4.98 -8.38 9.54
C MET A 35 4.74 -9.44 8.45
N LYS A 36 3.50 -9.92 8.33
CA LYS A 36 3.08 -10.88 7.30
C LYS A 36 1.80 -10.42 6.61
N VAL A 37 1.77 -10.52 5.28
CA VAL A 37 0.58 -10.22 4.47
C VAL A 37 -0.42 -11.38 4.60
N ALA A 38 -1.68 -11.05 4.90
CA ALA A 38 -2.77 -11.99 5.12
C ALA A 38 -4.04 -11.57 4.33
N GLU A 39 -5.09 -12.37 4.40
CA GLU A 39 -6.40 -12.09 3.77
C GLU A 39 -6.37 -11.97 2.24
N PHE A 40 -6.13 -13.11 1.59
CA PHE A 40 -6.15 -13.28 0.13
C PHE A 40 -7.58 -13.49 -0.43
N GLY A 41 -8.63 -13.15 0.31
CA GLY A 41 -10.02 -13.38 -0.10
C GLY A 41 -10.42 -12.66 -1.40
N LEU A 42 -9.67 -11.63 -1.79
CA LEU A 42 -9.81 -10.93 -3.08
C LEU A 42 -8.61 -11.13 -4.01
N ALA A 43 -7.64 -11.97 -3.63
CA ALA A 43 -6.50 -12.23 -4.46
C ALA A 43 -6.95 -12.99 -5.72
N CYS A 44 -6.39 -12.62 -6.87
CA CYS A 44 -6.63 -13.38 -8.09
C CYS A 44 -5.35 -13.53 -8.89
N GLU A 45 -5.28 -14.65 -9.60
CA GLU A 45 -4.51 -14.79 -10.83
C GLU A 45 -5.07 -13.80 -11.87
N GLU A 46 -4.22 -13.29 -12.76
CA GLU A 46 -4.34 -12.00 -13.47
C GLU A 46 -5.61 -11.72 -14.33
N ALA A 47 -6.68 -12.55 -14.31
CA ALA A 47 -7.75 -12.52 -15.31
C ALA A 47 -9.21 -12.27 -14.85
N GLN A 48 -9.58 -12.26 -13.55
CA GLN A 48 -11.00 -12.09 -13.16
C GLN A 48 -11.19 -11.12 -11.98
N CYS A 49 -12.19 -10.22 -12.07
CA CYS A 49 -12.38 -9.11 -11.13
C CYS A 49 -13.83 -9.01 -10.68
N ASN A 50 -14.06 -9.06 -9.37
CA ASN A 50 -15.19 -8.40 -8.70
C ASN A 50 -14.72 -7.87 -7.34
N ARG A 51 -15.12 -6.63 -7.03
CA ARG A 51 -14.56 -5.77 -5.99
C ARG A 51 -15.51 -5.72 -4.79
N LEU A 52 -15.01 -5.95 -3.58
CA LEU A 52 -15.65 -5.53 -2.33
C LEU A 52 -14.58 -4.87 -1.46
N ALA A 53 -14.85 -3.69 -0.94
CA ALA A 53 -13.90 -2.89 -0.17
C ALA A 53 -14.33 -2.85 1.29
N ASN A 54 -13.44 -3.19 2.22
CA ASN A 54 -13.50 -2.86 3.65
C ASN A 54 -12.02 -2.65 4.06
N GLY A 55 -11.55 -1.49 4.52
CA GLY A 55 -11.57 -1.04 5.93
C GLY A 55 -10.23 -1.35 6.62
N ALA A 56 -9.42 -0.32 6.91
CA ALA A 56 -7.97 -0.33 7.22
C ALA A 56 -7.62 0.42 8.54
N VAL A 57 -6.66 -0.04 9.37
CA VAL A 57 -6.03 0.71 10.47
C VAL A 57 -4.55 0.36 10.76
N ALA A 58 -3.67 1.33 10.47
CA ALA A 58 -2.49 1.72 11.27
C ALA A 58 -2.00 3.09 10.76
N GLY A 59 -2.09 4.14 11.60
CA GLY A 59 -1.97 5.56 11.22
C GLY A 59 -3.35 6.25 11.21
N THR A 60 -3.39 7.58 11.36
CA THR A 60 -4.66 8.34 11.31
C THR A 60 -5.42 7.95 10.05
N VAL A 61 -6.69 7.55 10.20
CA VAL A 61 -7.49 7.10 9.06
C VAL A 61 -7.68 8.30 8.14
N PRO A 62 -7.14 8.26 6.91
CA PRO A 62 -7.33 9.38 6.01
C PRO A 62 -8.80 9.49 5.66
N PHE A 63 -9.35 10.71 5.74
CA PHE A 63 -10.73 11.02 5.36
C PHE A 63 -11.80 10.37 6.27
N GLU A 64 -11.53 10.25 7.58
CA GLU A 64 -12.45 9.69 8.58
C GLU A 64 -13.86 10.30 8.55
N ASP A 65 -13.98 11.61 8.27
CA ASP A 65 -15.24 12.35 8.24
C ASP A 65 -15.92 12.42 6.86
N ILE A 66 -15.43 11.69 5.86
CA ILE A 66 -15.88 11.79 4.46
C ILE A 66 -16.43 10.44 3.99
N THR A 67 -17.55 10.43 3.25
CA THR A 67 -18.11 9.17 2.74
C THR A 67 -17.20 8.53 1.67
N PRO A 68 -17.23 7.18 1.49
CA PRO A 68 -16.40 6.51 0.50
C PRO A 68 -16.60 7.02 -0.94
N ALA A 69 -17.83 7.41 -1.29
CA ALA A 69 -18.15 7.96 -2.60
C ALA A 69 -17.51 9.34 -2.82
N GLU A 70 -17.53 10.19 -1.79
CA GLU A 70 -16.89 11.51 -1.82
C GLU A 70 -15.36 11.39 -1.86
N VAL A 71 -14.77 10.44 -1.11
CA VAL A 71 -13.33 10.13 -1.19
C VAL A 71 -12.97 9.68 -2.60
N ALA A 72 -13.72 8.73 -3.18
CA ALA A 72 -13.49 8.27 -4.54
C ALA A 72 -13.54 9.43 -5.55
N PHE A 73 -14.52 10.33 -5.42
CA PHE A 73 -14.63 11.51 -6.25
C PHE A 73 -13.42 12.46 -6.06
N ALA A 74 -13.03 12.76 -4.83
CA ALA A 74 -11.92 13.65 -4.53
C ALA A 74 -10.57 13.10 -5.03
N VAL A 75 -10.32 11.81 -4.86
CA VAL A 75 -9.11 11.12 -5.35
C VAL A 75 -9.06 11.12 -6.88
N LEU A 76 -10.19 10.82 -7.55
CA LEU A 76 -10.25 10.71 -9.01
C LEU A 76 -10.28 12.06 -9.73
N LYS A 77 -11.01 13.04 -9.19
CA LYS A 77 -11.25 14.33 -9.87
C LYS A 77 -10.36 15.46 -9.38
N LYS A 78 -10.02 15.47 -8.09
CA LYS A 78 -9.19 16.52 -7.48
C LYS A 78 -7.76 16.06 -7.24
N ASN A 79 -7.42 14.81 -7.59
CA ASN A 79 -6.14 14.17 -7.29
C ASN A 79 -5.73 14.32 -5.82
N MET A 80 -6.72 14.32 -4.92
CA MET A 80 -6.50 14.50 -3.49
C MET A 80 -5.70 13.31 -2.93
N ARG A 81 -4.72 13.62 -2.07
CA ARG A 81 -3.92 12.63 -1.32
C ARG A 81 -3.73 13.13 0.11
N PRO A 82 -3.55 12.22 1.10
CA PRO A 82 -3.22 12.63 2.46
C PRO A 82 -1.90 13.42 2.51
N PRO A 83 -1.76 14.40 3.40
CA PRO A 83 -0.49 15.10 3.58
C PRO A 83 0.58 14.14 4.12
N VAL A 84 1.77 14.18 3.53
CA VAL A 84 2.95 13.47 4.06
C VAL A 84 3.51 14.27 5.24
N PRO A 85 3.77 13.65 6.41
CA PRO A 85 4.31 14.33 7.59
C PRO A 85 5.55 15.19 7.29
N GLU A 86 5.66 16.35 7.95
CA GLU A 86 6.78 17.29 7.72
C GLU A 86 8.15 16.67 8.05
N HIS A 87 8.21 15.84 9.09
CA HIS A 87 9.43 15.14 9.51
C HIS A 87 9.71 13.83 8.73
N CYS A 88 8.99 13.59 7.64
CA CYS A 88 9.24 12.42 6.78
C CYS A 88 10.53 12.61 5.97
N HIS A 89 11.42 11.62 6.01
CA HIS A 89 12.68 11.65 5.27
C HIS A 89 12.45 11.93 3.77
N PRO A 90 13.25 12.78 3.09
CA PRO A 90 13.01 13.18 1.70
C PRO A 90 12.86 12.00 0.72
N THR A 91 13.67 10.95 0.89
CA THR A 91 13.56 9.72 0.10
C THR A 91 12.23 9.00 0.31
N MET A 92 11.74 8.95 1.55
CA MET A 92 10.47 8.30 1.88
C MET A 92 9.29 9.12 1.35
N ARG A 93 9.35 10.45 1.46
CA ARG A 93 8.38 11.36 0.84
C ARG A 93 8.30 11.14 -0.67
N ALA A 94 9.44 11.13 -1.36
CA ALA A 94 9.50 10.90 -2.79
C ALA A 94 8.94 9.52 -3.17
N LEU A 95 9.20 8.49 -2.36
CA LEU A 95 8.66 7.15 -2.56
C LEU A 95 7.13 7.14 -2.42
N ILE A 96 6.59 7.73 -1.36
CA ILE A 96 5.13 7.84 -1.13
C ILE A 96 4.46 8.56 -2.31
N GLU A 97 5.04 9.67 -2.77
CA GLU A 97 4.52 10.43 -3.91
C GLU A 97 4.56 9.64 -5.22
N GLN A 98 5.61 8.82 -5.44
CA GLN A 98 5.69 7.92 -6.60
C GLN A 98 4.62 6.83 -6.57
N CYS A 99 4.37 6.22 -5.41
CA CYS A 99 3.28 5.24 -5.22
C CYS A 99 1.91 5.84 -5.59
N TRP A 100 1.72 7.14 -5.37
CA TRP A 100 0.48 7.86 -5.66
C TRP A 100 0.35 8.39 -7.09
N SER A 101 1.31 8.10 -7.97
CA SER A 101 1.29 8.60 -9.34
C SER A 101 0.00 8.25 -10.08
N SER A 102 -0.59 9.26 -10.76
CA SER A 102 -1.77 9.08 -11.60
C SER A 102 -1.50 8.20 -12.83
N LYS A 103 -0.23 8.06 -13.23
CA LYS A 103 0.20 7.17 -14.31
C LYS A 103 0.64 5.83 -13.71
N PRO A 104 -0.05 4.70 -13.97
CA PRO A 104 0.31 3.41 -13.37
C PRO A 104 1.77 3.01 -13.62
N LYS A 105 2.29 3.22 -14.84
CA LYS A 105 3.68 2.93 -15.22
C LYS A 105 4.75 3.76 -14.49
N LYS A 106 4.36 4.80 -13.75
CA LYS A 106 5.26 5.63 -12.94
C LYS A 106 5.31 5.19 -11.48
N ARG A 107 4.43 4.28 -11.07
CA ARG A 107 4.46 3.73 -9.72
C ARG A 107 5.62 2.73 -9.64
N PRO A 108 6.30 2.65 -8.49
CA PRO A 108 7.38 1.70 -8.33
C PRO A 108 6.83 0.27 -8.28
N GLU A 109 7.61 -0.65 -8.81
CA GLU A 109 7.44 -2.07 -8.50
C GLU A 109 7.88 -2.34 -7.06
N PHE A 110 7.31 -3.38 -6.43
CA PHE A 110 7.63 -3.68 -5.03
C PHE A 110 9.12 -3.94 -4.78
N TRP A 111 9.86 -4.49 -5.75
CA TRP A 111 11.32 -4.67 -5.61
C TRP A 111 12.07 -3.35 -5.43
N GLN A 112 11.58 -2.25 -6.03
CA GLN A 112 12.17 -0.91 -5.86
C GLN A 112 11.87 -0.36 -4.47
N ILE A 113 10.69 -0.69 -3.93
CA ILE A 113 10.30 -0.32 -2.56
C ILE A 113 11.20 -1.04 -1.54
N VAL A 114 11.50 -2.33 -1.75
CA VAL A 114 12.44 -3.11 -0.95
C VAL A 114 13.81 -2.44 -0.91
N GLN A 115 14.41 -2.15 -2.08
CA GLN A 115 15.74 -1.53 -2.17
C GLN A 115 15.85 -0.16 -1.48
N ILE A 116 14.77 0.63 -1.49
CA ILE A 116 14.75 1.92 -0.79
C ILE A 116 14.59 1.69 0.72
N SER A 117 13.79 0.72 1.14
CA SER A 117 13.54 0.44 2.56
C SER A 117 14.78 -0.10 3.28
N GLU A 118 15.58 -0.93 2.61
CA GLU A 118 16.85 -1.47 3.14
C GLU A 118 17.87 -0.36 3.51
N GLN A 119 17.78 0.81 2.89
CA GLN A 119 18.68 1.94 3.18
C GLN A 119 18.45 2.57 4.56
N PHE A 120 17.33 2.25 5.21
CA PHE A 120 16.92 2.83 6.50
C PHE A 120 16.93 1.84 7.66
N GLU A 121 17.29 0.58 7.43
CA GLU A 121 17.40 -0.46 8.46
C GLU A 121 18.83 -0.65 8.97
N ALA A 122 19.72 0.33 8.74
CA ALA A 122 21.11 0.36 9.21
C ALA A 122 21.28 1.07 10.56
#